data_AF-A0A429RU27-F1
#
_entry.id   AF-A0A429RU27-F1
#
_cell.length_a   1.000
_cell.length_b   1.000
_cell.length_c   1.000
_cell.angle_alpha   90.00
_cell.angle_beta   90.00
_cell.angle_gamma   90.00
#
_symmetry.space_group_name_H-M   'P 1'
#
loop_
_entity.id
_entity.type
_entity.pdbx_description
1 polymer ?
#
loop_
_entity_poly.entity_id
_entity_poly.type
_entity_poly.pdbx_seq_one_letter_code
_entity_poly.pdbx_strand_id
1 'polypeptide(L)'
;GTPLTNSAGVPWTAAYVDTIGEPTADLRSNIAAEARAKIIYERLINVTDDPGVKDALAFLMTREAAHQLSFEKALQSIRNNFPPGKLPPIEEYTNKYYNMSEGGEVRGSWNSDKHFDYVESPQPAVDGGDGGASVTLTTEQATLVKAMCARTKSDPKADPLTGAELGAGKKKP
;
A
#
# COMPACT_ATOMS: atom_id res chain seq x y z
N GLY A 1 -0.89 21.98 29.45
CA GLY A 1 -0.92 20.51 29.34
C GLY A 1 -0.01 20.07 28.23
N THR A 2 0.30 18.78 28.14
CA THR A 2 1.12 18.21 27.07
C THR A 2 0.42 18.34 25.71
N PRO A 3 1.11 18.76 24.62
CA PRO A 3 0.49 18.89 23.30
C PRO A 3 0.10 17.53 22.71
N LEU A 4 -0.97 17.49 21.92
CA LEU A 4 -1.42 16.30 21.16
C LEU A 4 -0.63 16.16 19.86
N THR A 5 0.68 16.04 19.95
CA THR A 5 1.61 15.91 18.82
C THR A 5 2.55 14.73 19.02
N ASN A 6 3.08 14.16 17.94
CA ASN A 6 4.17 13.18 18.05
C ASN A 6 5.51 13.87 18.40
N SER A 7 6.58 13.08 18.54
CA SER A 7 7.93 13.58 18.90
C SER A 7 8.57 14.52 17.87
N ALA A 8 8.02 14.59 16.64
CA ALA A 8 8.45 15.51 15.59
C ALA A 8 7.54 16.75 15.49
N GLY A 9 6.59 16.94 16.42
CA GLY A 9 5.67 18.08 16.42
C GLY A 9 4.49 17.96 15.46
N VAL A 10 4.29 16.80 14.82
CA VAL A 10 3.14 16.58 13.94
C VAL A 10 1.89 16.35 14.79
N PRO A 11 0.79 17.10 14.58
CA PRO A 11 -0.46 16.89 15.31
C PRO A 11 -1.01 15.48 15.14
N TRP A 12 -1.61 14.95 16.20
CA TRP A 12 -2.47 13.79 16.09
C TRP A 12 -3.65 14.09 15.16
N THR A 13 -4.03 13.13 14.32
CA THR A 13 -5.20 13.27 13.44
C THR A 13 -6.03 11.99 13.47
N ALA A 14 -7.32 12.12 13.12
CA ALA A 14 -8.22 10.98 13.00
C ALA A 14 -7.80 9.97 11.91
N ALA A 15 -6.86 10.33 11.02
CA ALA A 15 -6.33 9.41 10.01
C ALA A 15 -5.53 8.24 10.63
N TYR A 16 -5.16 8.31 11.91
CA TYR A 16 -4.56 7.18 12.62
C TYR A 16 -5.58 6.17 13.17
N VAL A 17 -6.88 6.45 13.06
CA VAL A 17 -7.95 5.51 13.40
C VAL A 17 -8.27 4.69 12.16
N ASP A 18 -8.02 3.39 12.24
CA ASP A 18 -8.28 2.44 11.15
C ASP A 18 -9.50 1.58 11.49
N THR A 19 -10.61 1.85 10.81
CA THR A 19 -11.84 1.06 10.90
C THR A 19 -12.58 1.09 9.57
N ILE A 20 -13.08 -0.06 9.16
CA ILE A 20 -13.93 -0.19 7.97
C ILE A 20 -15.33 -0.72 8.31
N GLY A 21 -15.62 -0.88 9.61
CA GLY A 21 -16.87 -1.48 10.09
C GLY A 21 -16.97 -2.99 9.87
N GLU A 22 -15.85 -3.66 9.56
CA GLU A 22 -15.76 -5.11 9.42
C GLU A 22 -14.97 -5.66 10.62
N PRO A 23 -15.62 -6.34 11.58
CA PRO A 23 -14.98 -6.72 12.84
C PRO A 23 -13.71 -7.56 12.69
N THR A 24 -13.62 -8.45 11.69
CA THR A 24 -12.44 -9.31 11.57
C THR A 24 -11.22 -8.57 11.03
N ALA A 25 -11.40 -7.56 10.19
CA ALA A 25 -10.36 -6.63 9.73
C ALA A 25 -9.97 -5.68 10.86
N ASP A 26 -10.94 -5.04 11.51
CA ASP A 26 -10.70 -4.08 12.59
C ASP A 26 -9.96 -4.72 13.77
N LEU A 27 -10.29 -5.98 14.14
CA LEU A 27 -9.56 -6.71 15.18
C LEU A 27 -8.11 -7.02 14.78
N ARG A 28 -7.82 -7.26 13.50
CA ARG A 28 -6.43 -7.43 13.02
C ARG A 28 -5.67 -6.12 13.05
N SER A 29 -6.31 -5.00 12.69
CA SER A 29 -5.73 -3.66 12.85
C SER A 29 -5.43 -3.35 14.32
N ASN A 30 -6.31 -3.74 15.25
CA ASN A 30 -6.07 -3.60 16.70
C ASN A 30 -4.87 -4.45 17.17
N ILE A 31 -4.81 -5.73 16.81
CA ILE A 31 -3.67 -6.62 17.17
C ILE A 31 -2.34 -6.02 16.66
N ALA A 32 -2.34 -5.50 15.43
CA ALA A 32 -1.17 -4.86 14.85
C ALA A 32 -0.81 -3.54 15.54
N ALA A 33 -1.80 -2.75 15.97
CA ALA A 33 -1.59 -1.52 16.72
C ALA A 33 -0.93 -1.79 18.08
N GLU A 34 -1.43 -2.77 18.83
CA GLU A 34 -0.85 -3.20 20.11
C GLU A 34 0.58 -3.73 19.95
N ALA A 35 0.84 -4.49 18.88
CA ALA A 35 2.20 -4.97 18.57
C ALA A 35 3.19 -3.80 18.33
N ARG A 36 2.76 -2.77 17.58
CA ARG A 36 3.58 -1.58 17.32
C ARG A 36 3.81 -0.77 18.59
N ALA A 37 2.79 -0.58 19.42
CA ALA A 37 2.90 0.13 20.70
C ALA A 37 3.91 -0.58 21.62
N LYS A 38 3.79 -1.91 21.76
CA LYS A 38 4.72 -2.73 22.54
C LYS A 38 6.18 -2.55 22.09
N ILE A 39 6.46 -2.64 20.79
CA ILE A 39 7.81 -2.44 20.23
C ILE A 39 8.33 -1.02 20.49
N ILE A 40 7.47 0.00 20.41
CA ILE A 40 7.86 1.38 20.74
C ILE A 40 8.27 1.47 22.21
N TYR A 41 7.52 0.88 23.14
CA TYR A 41 7.89 0.88 24.56
C TYR A 41 9.21 0.16 24.81
N GLU A 42 9.44 -1.00 24.18
CA GLU A 42 10.73 -1.71 24.27
C GLU A 42 11.90 -0.81 23.83
N ARG A 43 11.73 -0.07 22.73
CA ARG A 43 12.74 0.89 22.26
C ARG A 43 12.91 2.06 23.23
N LEU A 44 11.83 2.59 23.79
CA LEU A 44 11.88 3.71 24.75
C LEU A 44 12.57 3.32 26.05
N ILE A 45 12.33 2.11 26.55
CA ILE A 45 13.02 1.56 27.74
C ILE A 45 14.54 1.52 27.52
N ASN A 46 14.98 1.19 26.30
CA ASN A 46 16.40 1.10 25.95
C ASN A 46 17.12 2.46 25.75
N VAL A 47 16.40 3.58 25.77
CA VAL A 47 16.98 4.92 25.54
C VAL A 47 16.81 5.86 26.74
N THR A 48 16.46 5.32 27.91
CA THR A 48 16.35 6.08 29.16
C THR A 48 16.97 5.30 30.32
N ASP A 49 17.40 5.99 31.36
CA ASP A 49 17.85 5.40 32.63
C ASP A 49 16.99 5.75 33.83
N ASP A 50 15.94 6.56 33.63
CA ASP A 50 15.02 6.94 34.69
C ASP A 50 14.19 5.71 35.14
N PRO A 51 14.26 5.32 36.43
CA PRO A 51 13.58 4.13 36.93
C PRO A 51 12.05 4.27 36.89
N GLY A 52 11.51 5.47 37.15
CA GLY A 52 10.07 5.71 37.12
C GLY A 52 9.50 5.61 35.70
N VAL A 53 10.25 6.10 34.70
CA VAL A 53 9.88 5.95 33.28
C VAL A 53 9.92 4.48 32.87
N LYS A 54 10.95 3.73 33.27
CA LYS A 54 11.06 2.29 32.98
C LYS A 54 9.90 1.50 33.59
N ASP A 55 9.54 1.78 34.84
CA ASP A 55 8.42 1.12 35.52
C ASP A 55 7.09 1.40 34.82
N ALA A 56 6.85 2.65 34.43
CA ALA A 56 5.64 3.03 33.69
C ALA A 56 5.55 2.33 32.33
N LEU A 57 6.65 2.33 31.56
CA LEU A 57 6.71 1.67 30.25
C LEU A 57 6.59 0.14 30.37
N ALA A 58 7.17 -0.48 31.40
CA ALA A 58 7.05 -1.91 31.65
C ALA A 58 5.59 -2.31 31.96
N PHE A 59 4.88 -1.49 32.74
CA PHE A 59 3.46 -1.67 32.98
C PHE A 59 2.65 -1.58 31.68
N LEU A 60 2.84 -0.51 30.89
CA LEU A 60 2.14 -0.33 29.62
C LEU A 60 2.42 -1.46 28.63
N MET A 61 3.68 -1.90 28.52
CA MET A 61 4.07 -3.04 27.69
C MET A 61 3.35 -4.33 28.09
N THR A 62 3.15 -4.56 29.39
CA THR A 62 2.37 -5.70 29.90
C THR A 62 0.89 -5.57 29.54
N ARG A 63 0.35 -4.35 29.54
CA ARG A 63 -1.02 -4.08 29.10
C ARG A 63 -1.21 -4.35 27.61
N GLU A 64 -0.26 -3.99 26.75
CA GLU A 64 -0.39 -4.28 25.31
C GLU A 64 -0.40 -5.78 25.06
N ALA A 65 0.41 -6.57 25.78
CA ALA A 65 0.36 -8.03 25.70
C ALA A 65 -1.03 -8.59 26.12
N ALA A 66 -1.66 -7.99 27.13
CA ALA A 66 -3.02 -8.36 27.53
C ALA A 66 -4.07 -7.96 26.48
N HIS A 67 -3.92 -6.79 25.85
CA HIS A 67 -4.80 -6.33 24.77
C HIS A 67 -4.66 -7.22 23.53
N GLN A 68 -3.43 -7.57 23.12
CA GLN A 68 -3.18 -8.54 22.04
C GLN A 68 -3.91 -9.85 22.30
N LEU A 69 -3.74 -10.45 23.47
CA LEU A 69 -4.45 -11.67 23.85
C LEU A 69 -5.98 -11.51 23.77
N SER A 70 -6.51 -10.39 24.25
CA SER A 70 -7.96 -10.14 24.23
C SER A 70 -8.49 -10.02 22.81
N PHE A 71 -7.81 -9.26 21.94
CA PHE A 71 -8.22 -9.07 20.56
C PHE A 71 -8.06 -10.33 19.74
N GLU A 72 -6.99 -11.10 19.95
CA GLU A 72 -6.81 -12.42 19.35
C GLU A 72 -7.93 -13.37 19.76
N LYS A 73 -8.26 -13.45 21.06
CA LYS A 73 -9.41 -14.25 21.52
C LYS A 73 -10.73 -13.81 20.90
N ALA A 74 -10.96 -12.50 20.80
CA ALA A 74 -12.15 -11.97 20.14
C ALA A 74 -12.19 -12.38 18.66
N LEU A 75 -11.08 -12.21 17.93
CA LEU A 75 -10.97 -12.58 16.53
C LEU A 75 -11.23 -14.08 16.33
N GLN A 76 -10.57 -14.94 17.10
CA GLN A 76 -10.71 -16.40 17.00
C GLN A 76 -12.10 -16.91 17.44
N SER A 77 -12.87 -16.12 18.19
CA SER A 77 -14.25 -16.45 18.54
C SER A 77 -15.25 -16.27 17.39
N ILE A 78 -14.85 -15.55 16.34
CA ILE A 78 -15.66 -15.36 15.13
C ILE A 78 -15.42 -16.53 14.18
N ARG A 79 -16.48 -17.29 13.86
CA ARG A 79 -16.40 -18.40 12.90
C ARG A 79 -16.19 -17.88 11.48
N ASN A 80 -15.40 -18.60 10.68
CA ASN A 80 -15.09 -18.28 9.29
C ASN A 80 -14.52 -16.85 9.13
N ASN A 81 -13.67 -16.42 10.06
CA ASN A 81 -13.04 -15.09 10.05
C ASN A 81 -11.91 -14.94 9.01
N PHE A 82 -11.66 -15.96 8.18
CA PHE A 82 -10.60 -15.98 7.20
C PHE A 82 -10.92 -16.87 5.97
N PRO A 83 -10.72 -16.37 4.74
CA PRO A 83 -10.48 -14.95 4.43
C PRO A 83 -11.73 -14.10 4.77
N PRO A 84 -11.57 -12.82 5.13
CA PRO A 84 -12.71 -11.93 5.35
C PRO A 84 -13.49 -11.70 4.05
N GLY A 85 -14.80 -11.48 4.16
CA GLY A 85 -15.69 -11.27 3.01
C GLY A 85 -16.38 -12.53 2.53
N LYS A 86 -17.23 -12.39 1.51
CA LYS A 86 -18.10 -13.47 0.99
C LYS A 86 -17.76 -13.93 -0.42
N LEU A 87 -17.17 -13.04 -1.23
CA LEU A 87 -16.89 -13.36 -2.62
C LEU A 87 -15.66 -14.27 -2.69
N PRO A 88 -15.73 -15.39 -3.43
CA PRO A 88 -14.56 -16.23 -3.63
C PRO A 88 -13.51 -15.47 -4.46
N PRO A 89 -12.22 -15.75 -4.23
CA PRO A 89 -11.17 -15.24 -5.10
C PRO A 89 -11.26 -15.88 -6.49
N ILE A 90 -10.63 -15.24 -7.48
CA ILE A 90 -10.50 -15.79 -8.83
C ILE A 90 -9.52 -16.97 -8.76
N GLU A 91 -10.00 -18.17 -9.09
CA GLU A 91 -9.25 -19.42 -8.95
C GLU A 91 -7.88 -19.36 -9.63
N GLU A 92 -7.81 -18.81 -10.85
CA GLU A 92 -6.58 -18.66 -11.64
C GLU A 92 -5.45 -17.94 -10.90
N TYR A 93 -5.77 -17.04 -9.97
CA TYR A 93 -4.79 -16.20 -9.26
C TYR A 93 -4.67 -16.50 -7.77
N THR A 94 -5.53 -17.37 -7.23
CA THR A 94 -5.67 -17.55 -5.77
C THR A 94 -4.38 -18.05 -5.11
N ASN A 95 -3.66 -18.95 -5.78
CA ASN A 95 -2.45 -19.57 -5.25
C ASN A 95 -1.20 -19.17 -6.04
N LYS A 96 -1.25 -18.19 -6.94
CA LYS A 96 -0.06 -17.75 -7.68
C LYS A 96 0.81 -16.83 -6.83
N TYR A 97 2.10 -17.13 -6.75
CA TYR A 97 3.08 -16.24 -6.13
C TYR A 97 4.04 -15.71 -7.19
N TYR A 98 3.96 -14.42 -7.49
CA TYR A 98 4.81 -13.78 -8.49
C TYR A 98 6.08 -13.24 -7.86
N ASN A 99 7.22 -13.62 -8.40
CA ASN A 99 8.50 -13.01 -8.05
C ASN A 99 8.63 -11.64 -8.71
N MET A 100 8.30 -10.58 -7.96
CA MET A 100 8.42 -9.20 -8.43
C MET A 100 9.73 -8.55 -7.98
N SER A 101 10.68 -9.32 -7.44
CA SER A 101 11.96 -8.83 -6.93
C SER A 101 13.11 -9.18 -7.87
N GLU A 102 13.96 -8.19 -8.18
CA GLU A 102 15.22 -8.41 -8.89
C GLU A 102 16.32 -8.80 -7.89
N GLY A 103 17.02 -9.91 -8.14
CA GLY A 103 18.13 -10.39 -7.27
C GLY A 103 17.87 -11.72 -6.55
N GLY A 104 16.74 -12.37 -6.82
CA GLY A 104 16.39 -13.68 -6.27
C GLY A 104 15.51 -13.58 -5.02
N GLU A 105 14.49 -14.42 -4.95
CA GLU A 105 13.51 -14.44 -3.86
C GLU A 105 13.88 -15.47 -2.81
N VAL A 106 13.75 -15.11 -1.52
CA VAL A 106 13.92 -16.08 -0.43
C VAL A 106 12.73 -17.02 -0.42
N ARG A 107 12.98 -18.32 -0.60
CA ARG A 107 11.94 -19.35 -0.59
C ARG A 107 11.67 -19.85 0.83
N GLY A 108 10.39 -19.88 1.22
CA GLY A 108 9.90 -20.31 2.53
C GLY A 108 8.44 -20.74 2.49
N SER A 109 7.85 -21.10 3.63
CA SER A 109 6.46 -21.59 3.70
C SER A 109 5.42 -20.61 3.13
N TRP A 110 5.74 -19.31 3.11
CA TRP A 110 4.90 -18.23 2.62
C TRP A 110 4.92 -18.05 1.09
N ASN A 111 5.78 -18.76 0.36
CA ASN A 111 5.86 -18.70 -1.10
C ASN A 111 6.36 -20.01 -1.75
N SER A 112 6.38 -21.12 -1.01
CA SER A 112 6.86 -22.42 -1.48
C SER A 112 5.85 -23.11 -2.40
N ASP A 113 6.36 -23.98 -3.27
CA ASP A 113 5.56 -24.78 -4.22
C ASP A 113 4.59 -25.76 -3.54
N LYS A 114 4.73 -25.97 -2.23
CA LYS A 114 3.78 -26.72 -1.40
C LYS A 114 2.42 -26.03 -1.29
N HIS A 115 2.40 -24.71 -1.35
CA HIS A 115 1.24 -23.88 -1.07
C HIS A 115 0.89 -22.92 -2.21
N PHE A 116 1.85 -22.61 -3.09
CA PHE A 116 1.70 -21.61 -4.14
C PHE A 116 2.29 -22.10 -5.46
N ASP A 117 1.67 -21.71 -6.58
CA ASP A 117 2.26 -21.81 -7.91
C ASP A 117 3.23 -20.64 -8.09
N TYR A 118 4.52 -20.89 -7.93
CA TYR A 118 5.54 -19.85 -8.01
C TYR A 118 5.85 -19.47 -9.47
N VAL A 119 5.79 -18.17 -9.74
CA VAL A 119 6.12 -17.58 -11.04
C VAL A 119 7.42 -16.80 -10.89
N GLU A 120 8.53 -17.41 -11.32
CA GLU A 120 9.88 -16.85 -11.19
C GLU A 120 10.11 -15.61 -12.06
N SER A 121 9.51 -15.58 -13.25
CA SER A 121 9.67 -14.52 -14.24
C SER A 121 8.29 -14.05 -14.73
N PRO A 122 7.57 -13.25 -13.90
CA PRO A 122 6.25 -12.76 -14.26
C PRO A 122 6.31 -11.90 -15.52
N GLN A 123 5.32 -12.07 -16.39
CA GLN A 123 5.11 -11.19 -17.53
C GLN A 123 4.44 -9.88 -17.06
N PRO A 124 4.55 -8.78 -17.82
CA PRO A 124 3.93 -7.50 -17.46
C PRO A 124 2.43 -7.58 -17.18
N ALA A 125 1.72 -8.52 -17.82
CA ALA A 125 0.32 -8.82 -17.56
C ALA A 125 0.11 -10.30 -17.25
N VAL A 126 -0.68 -10.58 -16.23
CA VAL A 126 -0.99 -11.94 -15.76
C VAL A 126 -2.07 -12.64 -16.59
N ASP A 127 -2.79 -11.88 -17.41
CA ASP A 127 -3.86 -12.35 -18.32
C ASP A 127 -3.35 -12.66 -19.74
N GLY A 128 -2.03 -12.59 -19.97
CA GLY A 128 -1.41 -12.79 -21.28
C GLY A 128 -1.46 -11.58 -22.21
N GLY A 129 -1.92 -10.42 -21.73
CA GLY A 129 -1.84 -9.15 -22.44
C GLY A 129 -0.46 -8.48 -22.39
N ASP A 130 -0.37 -7.26 -22.91
CA ASP A 130 0.83 -6.42 -22.86
C ASP A 130 0.93 -5.54 -21.59
N GLY A 131 -0.09 -5.60 -20.73
CA GLY A 131 -0.21 -4.81 -19.50
C GLY A 131 -0.75 -3.39 -19.74
N GLY A 132 -1.08 -3.05 -20.99
CA GLY A 132 -1.70 -1.79 -21.36
C GLY A 132 -3.21 -1.80 -21.09
N ALA A 133 -3.73 -0.67 -20.64
CA ALA A 133 -5.18 -0.45 -20.67
C ALA A 133 -5.62 -0.33 -22.13
N SER A 134 -6.51 -1.22 -22.58
CA SER A 134 -7.13 -1.14 -23.89
C SER A 134 -8.62 -0.85 -23.75
N VAL A 135 -9.19 -0.16 -24.75
CA VAL A 135 -10.63 0.08 -24.84
C VAL A 135 -11.13 -0.41 -26.19
N THR A 136 -12.28 -1.07 -26.19
CA THR A 136 -12.94 -1.46 -27.44
C THR A 136 -13.59 -0.23 -28.05
N LEU A 137 -13.05 0.22 -29.18
CA LEU A 137 -13.62 1.32 -29.95
C LEU A 137 -14.52 0.78 -31.05
N THR A 138 -15.62 1.46 -31.33
CA THR A 138 -16.35 1.24 -32.58
C THR A 138 -15.48 1.65 -33.78
N THR A 139 -15.79 1.16 -34.97
CA THR A 139 -15.08 1.52 -36.21
C THR A 139 -15.01 3.03 -36.41
N GLU A 140 -16.10 3.75 -36.09
CA GLU A 140 -16.16 5.20 -36.18
C GLU A 140 -15.21 5.88 -35.18
N GLN A 141 -15.24 5.46 -33.92
CA GLN A 141 -14.36 6.01 -32.88
C GLN A 141 -12.87 5.75 -33.19
N ALA A 142 -12.54 4.54 -33.65
CA ALA A 142 -11.17 4.19 -34.04
C ALA A 142 -10.68 5.06 -35.21
N THR A 143 -11.58 5.39 -36.15
CA THR A 143 -11.27 6.29 -37.28
C THR A 143 -11.03 7.71 -36.79
N LEU A 144 -11.87 8.22 -35.88
CA LEU A 144 -11.71 9.55 -35.29
C LEU A 144 -10.42 9.66 -34.48
N VAL A 145 -10.07 8.64 -33.69
CA VAL A 145 -8.81 8.61 -32.94
C VAL A 145 -7.61 8.63 -33.89
N LYS A 146 -7.61 7.83 -34.96
CA LYS A 146 -6.55 7.86 -35.97
C LYS A 146 -6.41 9.23 -36.64
N ALA A 147 -7.54 9.86 -36.98
CA ALA A 147 -7.54 11.21 -37.54
C ALA A 147 -7.01 12.25 -36.54
N MET A 148 -7.38 12.15 -35.27
CA MET A 148 -6.84 12.99 -34.21
C MET A 148 -5.34 12.79 -34.06
N CYS A 149 -4.84 11.55 -33.96
CA CYS A 149 -3.42 11.25 -33.89
C CYS A 149 -2.63 11.82 -35.06
N ALA A 150 -3.16 11.71 -36.29
CA ALA A 150 -2.53 12.32 -37.46
C ALA A 150 -2.49 13.85 -37.36
N ARG A 151 -3.59 14.48 -36.92
CA ARG A 151 -3.69 15.94 -36.76
C ARG A 151 -2.79 16.48 -35.64
N THR A 152 -2.60 15.73 -34.56
CA THR A 152 -1.81 16.16 -33.38
C THR A 152 -0.37 15.69 -33.42
N LYS A 153 0.05 15.04 -34.52
CA LYS A 153 1.44 14.59 -34.66
C LYS A 153 2.36 15.80 -34.73
N SER A 154 3.25 15.93 -33.76
CA SER A 154 4.28 16.97 -33.79
C SER A 154 5.15 16.84 -35.04
N ASP A 155 5.49 17.97 -35.66
CA ASP A 155 6.52 18.03 -36.69
C ASP A 155 7.89 18.20 -36.00
N PRO A 156 8.74 17.16 -35.95
CA PRO A 156 10.03 17.24 -35.27
C PRO A 156 11.06 18.13 -36.00
N LYS A 157 10.74 18.62 -37.21
CA LYS A 157 11.58 19.54 -37.97
C LYS A 157 11.12 20.99 -37.88
N ALA A 158 9.96 21.25 -37.30
CA ALA A 158 9.48 22.60 -37.10
C ALA A 158 10.16 23.23 -35.88
N ASP A 159 10.57 24.49 -36.01
CA ASP A 159 11.06 25.33 -34.92
C ASP A 159 10.18 26.60 -34.82
N PRO A 160 8.92 26.47 -34.39
CA PRO A 160 8.03 27.61 -34.27
C PRO A 160 8.36 28.42 -33.01
N LEU A 161 8.21 29.75 -33.09
CA LEU A 161 8.29 30.60 -31.90
C LEU A 161 7.28 30.15 -30.85
N THR A 162 7.75 30.00 -29.63
CA THR A 162 6.93 29.73 -28.46
C THR A 162 6.05 30.95 -28.15
N GLY A 163 4.93 30.72 -27.45
CA GLY A 163 4.07 31.82 -26.99
C GLY A 163 4.80 32.83 -26.09
N ALA A 164 5.83 32.39 -25.37
CA ALA A 164 6.69 33.25 -24.56
C ALA A 164 7.57 34.16 -25.43
N GLU A 165 8.12 33.66 -26.54
CA GLU A 165 8.94 34.44 -27.47
C GLU A 165 8.11 35.48 -28.24
N LEU A 166 6.87 35.14 -28.58
CA LEU A 166 5.92 36.09 -29.17
C LEU A 166 5.52 37.20 -28.18
N GLY A 167 5.38 36.87 -26.89
CA GLY A 167 5.01 37.81 -25.83
C GLY A 167 6.14 38.76 -25.37
N ALA A 168 7.40 38.41 -25.63
CA ALA A 168 8.57 39.20 -25.21
C ALA A 168 8.77 40.51 -26.01
N GLY A 169 8.02 40.70 -27.10
CA GLY A 169 8.17 41.84 -28.01
C GLY A 169 9.49 41.80 -28.80
N LYS A 170 9.61 42.64 -29.85
CA LYS A 170 10.87 42.75 -30.61
C LYS A 170 11.97 43.27 -29.68
N LYS A 171 13.03 42.49 -29.45
CA LYS A 171 14.29 43.06 -28.94
C LYS A 171 14.73 44.15 -29.92
N LYS A 172 14.83 45.40 -29.44
CA LYS A 172 15.41 46.50 -30.21
C LYS A 172 16.86 46.13 -30.58
N PRO A 173 17.31 46.49 -31.79
CA PRO A 173 18.67 46.20 -32.25
C PRO A 173 19.73 46.84 -31.36
#